data_AF-A0A7C1B6B0-F1
#
_entry.id   AF-A0A7C1B6B0-F1
#
_cell.length_a   1.000
_cell.length_b   1.000
_cell.length_c   1.000
_cell.angle_alpha   90.00
_cell.angle_beta   90.00
_cell.angle_gamma   90.00
#
_symmetry.space_group_name_H-M   'P 1'
#
loop_
_entity.id
_entity.type
_entity.pdbx_description
1 polymer ?
#
loop_
_entity_poly.entity_id
_entity_poly.type
_entity_poly.pdbx_seq_one_letter_code
_entity_poly.pdbx_strand_id
1 'polypeptide(L)'
;MNEVVYLGTTTYRNREVKFGIKLEDRRRHFYIIGKTGMGKTTLLENMAVQDIEAGRGIGIIDPHGEFAQKILKYIPKERIDDVIYFDPSDIDHPIAFNVMEKVDPSLRSIVASGLVSVFKKIWWESWGPRLEYLLRNAILALLEVEGSTLLSIMRLLADKEYRKEVIEQVKDPVIKTFWKEEFARYHSQFQTEAVAPIQNKVGQYVTSPL
;
A
#
# COMPACT_ATOMS: atom_id res chain seq x y z
N MET A 1 -4.77 27.14 -23.34
CA MET A 1 -4.23 27.99 -22.25
C MET A 1 -3.50 27.07 -21.28
N ASN A 2 -2.36 27.48 -20.74
CA ASN A 2 -1.70 26.69 -19.69
C ASN A 2 -2.58 26.74 -18.43
N GLU A 3 -3.23 25.64 -18.09
CA GLU A 3 -4.05 25.53 -16.89
C GLU A 3 -3.20 25.73 -15.63
N VAL A 4 -3.72 26.52 -14.69
CA VAL A 4 -3.06 26.91 -13.44
C VAL A 4 -3.93 26.47 -12.27
N VAL A 5 -3.30 25.89 -11.25
CA VAL A 5 -3.92 25.66 -9.95
C VAL A 5 -3.52 26.82 -9.04
N TYR A 6 -4.50 27.58 -8.59
CA TYR A 6 -4.29 28.76 -7.78
C TYR A 6 -3.96 28.37 -6.34
N LEU A 7 -2.90 28.96 -5.80
CA LEU A 7 -2.42 28.71 -4.44
C LEU A 7 -2.79 29.87 -3.50
N GLY A 8 -3.03 31.07 -4.05
CA GLY A 8 -3.40 32.26 -3.29
C GLY A 8 -3.44 33.51 -4.16
N THR A 9 -3.38 34.67 -3.54
CA THR A 9 -3.23 35.97 -4.21
C THR A 9 -1.84 36.55 -3.91
N THR A 10 -1.34 37.39 -4.82
CA THR A 10 -0.09 38.13 -4.68
C THR A 10 -0.23 39.53 -5.26
N THR A 11 0.66 40.44 -4.88
CA THR A 11 0.70 41.79 -5.44
C THR A 11 1.72 41.84 -6.57
N TYR A 12 1.25 42.11 -7.79
CA TYR A 12 2.11 42.33 -8.96
C TYR A 12 1.83 43.72 -9.54
N ARG A 13 2.83 44.59 -9.56
CA ARG A 13 2.72 45.99 -10.05
C ARG A 13 1.54 46.75 -9.41
N ASN A 14 1.44 46.68 -8.08
CA ASN A 14 0.37 47.29 -7.28
C ASN A 14 -1.05 46.83 -7.64
N ARG A 15 -1.20 45.63 -8.22
CA ARG A 15 -2.49 44.98 -8.45
C ARG A 15 -2.49 43.63 -7.76
N GLU A 16 -3.59 43.32 -7.10
CA GLU A 16 -3.83 41.97 -6.58
C GLU A 16 -4.11 41.04 -7.76
N VAL A 17 -3.36 39.96 -7.86
CA VAL A 17 -3.51 38.94 -8.89
C VAL A 17 -3.51 37.55 -8.26
N LYS A 18 -4.22 36.60 -8.88
CA LYS A 18 -4.15 35.20 -8.46
C LYS A 18 -2.77 34.64 -8.79
N PHE A 19 -2.18 33.95 -7.83
CA PHE A 19 -0.90 33.25 -7.94
C PHE A 19 -1.14 31.75 -7.87
N GLY A 20 -0.41 30.98 -8.68
CA GLY A 20 -0.60 29.56 -8.77
C GLY A 20 0.55 28.83 -9.45
N ILE A 21 0.43 27.51 -9.52
CA ILE A 21 1.36 26.60 -10.20
C ILE A 21 0.74 26.12 -11.51
N LYS A 22 1.51 26.10 -12.60
CA LYS A 22 1.04 25.51 -13.86
C LYS A 22 0.91 24.00 -13.69
N LEU A 23 -0.02 23.37 -14.39
CA LEU A 23 -0.16 21.91 -14.34
C LEU A 23 1.11 21.18 -14.78
N GLU A 24 1.82 21.67 -15.79
CA GLU A 24 3.08 21.06 -16.25
C GLU A 24 4.15 21.06 -15.15
N ASP A 25 4.26 22.15 -14.41
CA ASP A 25 5.20 22.27 -13.30
C ASP A 25 4.78 21.35 -12.13
N ARG A 26 3.47 21.30 -11.82
CA ARG A 26 2.93 20.45 -10.75
C ARG A 26 3.15 18.95 -10.99
N ARG A 27 3.21 18.50 -12.25
CA ARG A 27 3.51 17.09 -12.60
C ARG A 27 4.91 16.64 -12.17
N ARG A 28 5.82 17.58 -11.88
CA ARG A 28 7.18 17.30 -11.39
C ARG A 28 7.24 17.10 -9.87
N HIS A 29 6.07 17.00 -9.22
CA HIS A 29 5.90 16.97 -7.77
C HIS A 29 6.34 18.27 -7.09
N PHE A 30 5.87 18.49 -5.87
CA PHE A 30 6.22 19.66 -5.07
C PHE A 30 6.21 19.28 -3.59
N TYR A 31 6.91 20.09 -2.79
CA TYR A 31 7.05 19.87 -1.35
C TYR A 31 6.58 21.12 -0.60
N ILE A 32 5.69 20.93 0.37
CA ILE A 32 5.15 22.00 1.22
C ILE A 32 5.78 21.88 2.61
N ILE A 33 6.42 22.95 3.07
CA ILE A 33 7.04 23.04 4.40
C ILE A 33 6.33 24.10 5.23
N GLY A 34 6.06 23.80 6.49
CA GLY A 34 5.50 24.75 7.45
C GLY A 34 5.20 24.09 8.79
N LYS A 35 5.21 24.86 9.87
CA LYS A 35 4.79 24.39 11.20
C LYS A 35 3.27 24.12 11.25
N THR A 36 2.79 23.47 12.29
CA THR A 36 1.35 23.35 12.57
C THR A 36 0.72 24.75 12.62
N GLY A 37 -0.48 24.89 12.07
CA GLY A 37 -1.19 26.18 11.99
C GLY A 37 -0.79 27.10 10.85
N MET A 38 0.25 26.78 10.06
CA MET A 38 0.73 27.62 8.95
C MET A 38 -0.09 27.47 7.65
N GLY A 39 -1.28 26.85 7.70
CA GLY A 39 -2.18 26.73 6.54
C GLY A 39 -1.81 25.66 5.50
N LYS A 40 -0.91 24.70 5.82
CA LYS A 40 -0.55 23.60 4.89
C LYS A 40 -1.75 22.79 4.42
N THR A 41 -2.61 22.37 5.36
CA THR A 41 -3.82 21.60 5.05
C THR A 41 -4.77 22.41 4.20
N THR A 42 -4.99 23.69 4.54
CA THR A 42 -5.82 24.61 3.75
C THR A 42 -5.29 24.79 2.33
N LEU A 43 -3.97 24.86 2.14
CA LEU A 43 -3.37 24.90 0.81
C LEU A 43 -3.69 23.64 0.01
N LEU A 44 -3.50 22.44 0.60
CA LEU A 44 -3.80 21.17 -0.04
C LEU A 44 -5.30 21.01 -0.34
N GLU A 45 -6.17 21.44 0.57
CA GLU A 45 -7.62 21.46 0.38
C GLU A 45 -8.03 22.30 -0.82
N ASN A 46 -7.54 23.54 -0.89
CA ASN A 46 -7.85 24.43 -2.01
C ASN A 46 -7.37 23.86 -3.35
N MET A 47 -6.23 23.17 -3.37
CA MET A 47 -5.76 22.48 -4.58
C MET A 47 -6.65 21.29 -4.94
N ALA A 48 -7.04 20.47 -3.95
CA ALA A 48 -7.90 19.31 -4.16
C ALA A 48 -9.29 19.71 -4.68
N VAL A 49 -9.90 20.75 -4.11
CA VAL A 49 -11.19 21.27 -4.57
C VAL A 49 -11.10 21.76 -6.03
N GLN A 50 -10.06 22.51 -6.39
CA GLN A 50 -9.85 22.94 -7.77
C GLN A 50 -9.68 21.77 -8.76
N ASP A 51 -9.06 20.67 -8.33
CA ASP A 51 -8.94 19.47 -9.16
C ASP A 51 -10.27 18.74 -9.30
N ILE A 52 -11.03 18.60 -8.22
CA ILE A 52 -12.36 18.00 -8.22
C ILE A 52 -13.31 18.77 -9.14
N GLU A 53 -13.37 20.10 -9.00
CA GLU A 53 -14.19 21.00 -9.84
C GLU A 53 -13.78 20.96 -11.31
N ALA A 54 -12.48 20.76 -11.58
CA ALA A 54 -11.96 20.58 -12.93
C ALA A 54 -12.14 19.14 -13.47
N GLY A 55 -12.84 18.27 -12.75
CA GLY A 55 -13.09 16.88 -13.16
C GLY A 55 -11.86 15.97 -13.10
N ARG A 56 -10.81 16.36 -12.38
CA ARG A 56 -9.57 15.57 -12.24
C ARG A 56 -9.69 14.58 -11.08
N GLY A 57 -9.01 13.44 -11.21
CA GLY A 57 -8.87 12.47 -10.11
C GLY A 57 -7.85 12.93 -9.09
N ILE A 58 -8.12 12.69 -7.81
CA ILE A 58 -7.19 12.97 -6.70
C ILE A 58 -7.09 11.75 -5.78
N GLY A 59 -5.95 11.62 -5.09
CA GLY A 59 -5.75 10.66 -4.01
C GLY A 59 -5.29 11.40 -2.75
N ILE A 60 -5.94 11.12 -1.63
CA ILE A 60 -5.64 11.74 -0.33
C ILE A 60 -5.29 10.62 0.64
N ILE A 61 -4.13 10.76 1.30
CA ILE A 61 -3.72 9.91 2.42
C ILE A 61 -3.65 10.82 3.63
N ASP A 62 -4.60 10.66 4.55
CA ASP A 62 -4.75 11.49 5.73
C ASP A 62 -4.81 10.63 7.00
N PRO A 63 -3.73 10.59 7.80
CA PRO A 63 -3.69 9.84 9.05
C PRO A 63 -4.71 10.29 10.11
N HIS A 64 -5.24 11.51 10.00
CA HIS A 64 -6.18 12.08 10.97
C HIS A 64 -7.64 12.07 10.50
N GLY A 65 -7.90 11.77 9.23
CA GLY A 65 -9.24 11.70 8.62
C GLY A 65 -9.95 13.05 8.38
N GLU A 66 -9.62 14.11 9.14
CA GLU A 66 -10.28 15.43 9.05
C GLU A 66 -10.22 16.04 7.63
N PHE A 67 -9.08 15.94 6.95
CA PHE A 67 -8.89 16.47 5.61
C PHE A 67 -9.69 15.65 4.60
N ALA A 68 -9.64 14.32 4.68
CA ALA A 68 -10.41 13.44 3.80
C ALA A 68 -11.92 13.69 3.93
N GLN A 69 -12.45 13.73 5.16
CA GLN A 69 -13.87 13.97 5.43
C GLN A 69 -14.33 15.34 4.94
N LYS A 70 -13.48 16.37 5.08
CA LYS A 70 -13.79 17.70 4.57
C LYS A 70 -13.89 17.72 3.05
N ILE A 71 -13.01 17.01 2.35
CA ILE A 71 -13.01 16.94 0.88
C ILE A 71 -14.25 16.24 0.33
N LEU A 72 -14.81 15.25 1.02
CA LEU A 72 -16.06 14.60 0.61
C LEU A 72 -17.21 15.61 0.40
N LYS A 73 -17.22 16.72 1.14
CA LYS A 73 -18.25 17.78 1.01
C LYS A 73 -18.16 18.57 -0.29
N TYR A 74 -17.04 18.48 -1.01
CA TYR A 74 -16.79 19.17 -2.27
C TYR A 74 -16.95 18.27 -3.49
N ILE A 75 -17.27 16.98 -3.30
CA ILE A 75 -17.50 16.07 -4.42
C ILE A 75 -18.83 16.43 -5.10
N PRO A 76 -18.84 16.69 -6.43
CA PRO A 76 -20.07 16.90 -7.20
C PRO A 76 -20.98 15.67 -7.13
N LYS A 77 -22.30 15.89 -7.13
CA LYS A 77 -23.29 14.81 -6.96
C LYS A 77 -23.15 13.74 -8.04
N GLU A 78 -22.85 14.16 -9.25
CA GLU A 78 -22.63 13.32 -10.43
C GLU A 78 -21.38 12.44 -10.36
N ARG A 79 -20.49 12.66 -9.38
CA ARG A 79 -19.26 11.91 -9.17
C ARG A 79 -19.22 11.11 -7.88
N ILE A 80 -20.32 11.04 -7.14
CA ILE A 80 -20.38 10.29 -5.87
C ILE A 80 -19.98 8.83 -6.08
N ASP A 81 -20.42 8.23 -7.19
CA ASP A 81 -20.12 6.82 -7.52
C ASP A 81 -18.65 6.57 -7.88
N ASP A 82 -17.85 7.62 -8.11
CA ASP A 82 -16.40 7.53 -8.35
C ASP A 82 -15.59 7.51 -7.04
N VAL A 83 -16.22 7.76 -5.89
CA VAL A 83 -15.51 8.00 -4.62
C VAL A 83 -15.30 6.70 -3.86
N ILE A 84 -14.04 6.44 -3.50
CA ILE A 84 -13.67 5.41 -2.54
C ILE A 84 -13.17 6.12 -1.28
N TYR A 85 -13.97 6.04 -0.21
CA TYR A 85 -13.55 6.45 1.13
C TYR A 85 -13.14 5.21 1.92
N PHE A 86 -11.84 5.08 2.21
CA PHE A 86 -11.30 3.95 2.94
C PHE A 86 -10.83 4.39 4.33
N ASP A 87 -11.58 3.98 5.34
CA ASP A 87 -11.25 4.14 6.75
C ASP A 87 -11.04 2.75 7.38
N PRO A 88 -9.79 2.36 7.70
CA PRO A 88 -9.53 1.07 8.33
C PRO A 88 -10.20 0.87 9.69
N SER A 89 -10.65 1.94 10.35
CA SER A 89 -11.34 1.88 11.64
C SER A 89 -12.87 1.75 11.53
N ASP A 90 -13.43 1.91 10.32
CA ASP A 90 -14.86 1.76 10.08
C ASP A 90 -15.24 0.28 9.98
N ILE A 91 -15.81 -0.23 11.08
CA ILE A 91 -16.29 -1.61 11.20
C ILE A 91 -17.71 -1.82 10.66
N ASP A 92 -18.48 -0.73 10.49
CA ASP A 92 -19.85 -0.80 9.99
C ASP A 92 -19.87 -0.90 8.46
N HIS A 93 -18.90 -0.26 7.79
CA HIS A 93 -18.74 -0.27 6.34
C HIS A 93 -17.29 -0.59 5.91
N PRO A 94 -16.75 -1.78 6.26
CA PRO A 94 -15.37 -2.12 5.97
C PRO A 94 -15.14 -2.35 4.48
N ILE A 95 -14.04 -1.80 3.94
CA ILE A 95 -13.56 -2.12 2.60
C ILE A 95 -12.51 -3.24 2.71
N ALA A 96 -12.83 -4.39 2.13
CA ALA A 96 -11.87 -5.49 2.02
C ALA A 96 -10.78 -5.15 1.00
N PHE A 97 -9.52 -5.25 1.43
CA PHE A 97 -8.36 -5.01 0.57
C PHE A 97 -7.38 -6.17 0.70
N ASN A 98 -7.20 -6.93 -0.39
CA ASN A 98 -6.16 -7.94 -0.49
C ASN A 98 -5.05 -7.46 -1.43
N VAL A 99 -3.91 -7.09 -0.85
CA VAL A 99 -2.70 -6.66 -1.58
C VAL A 99 -2.12 -7.70 -2.54
N MET A 100 -2.52 -8.97 -2.39
CA MET A 100 -2.08 -10.09 -3.25
C MET A 100 -3.08 -10.42 -4.36
N GLU A 101 -4.25 -9.79 -4.36
CA GLU A 101 -5.31 -10.08 -5.33
C GLU A 101 -4.96 -9.57 -6.73
N LYS A 102 -5.02 -10.48 -7.72
CA LYS A 102 -4.90 -10.18 -9.16
C LYS A 102 -3.70 -9.30 -9.54
N VAL A 103 -2.57 -9.50 -8.88
CA VAL A 103 -1.33 -8.76 -9.18
C VAL A 103 -0.78 -9.18 -10.54
N ASP A 104 -0.60 -8.20 -11.43
CA ASP A 104 0.02 -8.40 -12.73
C ASP A 104 1.40 -9.07 -12.59
N PRO A 105 1.73 -10.11 -13.40
CA PRO A 105 3.02 -10.80 -13.32
C PRO A 105 4.24 -9.88 -13.32
N SER A 106 4.20 -8.77 -14.06
CA SER A 106 5.29 -7.78 -14.13
C SER A 106 5.49 -7.00 -12.82
N LEU A 107 4.45 -6.90 -11.99
CA LEU A 107 4.46 -6.16 -10.73
C LEU A 107 4.72 -7.05 -9.52
N ARG A 108 4.64 -8.37 -9.64
CA ARG A 108 4.78 -9.31 -8.51
C ARG A 108 6.05 -9.10 -7.69
N SER A 109 7.19 -8.86 -8.34
CA SER A 109 8.45 -8.60 -7.63
C SER A 109 8.42 -7.29 -6.83
N ILE A 110 7.79 -6.25 -7.38
CA ILE A 110 7.61 -4.95 -6.71
C ILE A 110 6.68 -5.11 -5.52
N VAL A 111 5.54 -5.78 -5.69
CA VAL A 111 4.57 -6.05 -4.61
C VAL A 111 5.22 -6.88 -3.50
N ALA A 112 5.93 -7.97 -3.86
CA ALA A 112 6.64 -8.79 -2.88
C ALA A 112 7.68 -7.99 -2.10
N SER A 113 8.45 -7.14 -2.79
CA SER A 113 9.47 -6.30 -2.14
C SER A 113 8.84 -5.22 -1.24
N GLY A 114 7.70 -4.66 -1.66
CA GLY A 114 6.91 -3.73 -0.87
C GLY A 114 6.40 -4.37 0.43
N LEU A 115 5.80 -5.55 0.33
CA LEU A 115 5.33 -6.32 1.49
C LEU A 115 6.46 -6.63 2.45
N VAL A 116 7.55 -7.23 1.96
CA VAL A 116 8.74 -7.51 2.78
C VAL A 116 9.26 -6.24 3.47
N SER A 117 9.26 -5.11 2.77
CA SER A 117 9.69 -3.82 3.33
C SER A 117 8.75 -3.31 4.44
N VAL A 118 7.44 -3.54 4.31
CA VAL A 118 6.46 -3.20 5.36
C VAL A 118 6.72 -4.05 6.60
N PHE A 119 6.83 -5.38 6.45
CA PHE A 119 7.15 -6.26 7.58
C PHE A 119 8.49 -5.86 8.23
N LYS A 120 9.52 -5.61 7.43
CA LYS A 120 10.83 -5.16 7.93
C LYS A 120 10.77 -3.87 8.73
N LYS A 121 9.95 -2.90 8.33
CA LYS A 121 9.78 -1.63 9.06
C LYS A 121 9.07 -1.83 10.40
N ILE A 122 8.07 -2.70 10.46
CA ILE A 122 7.31 -2.97 11.69
C ILE A 122 8.19 -3.70 12.72
N TRP A 123 8.96 -4.71 12.31
CA TRP A 123 9.77 -5.53 13.21
C TRP A 123 11.28 -5.36 13.00
N TRP A 124 11.74 -4.14 12.76
CA TRP A 124 13.13 -3.84 12.38
C TRP A 124 14.17 -4.34 13.40
N GLU A 125 13.83 -4.34 14.69
CA GLU A 125 14.70 -4.83 15.78
C GLU A 125 14.89 -6.35 15.77
N SER A 126 13.96 -7.11 15.17
CA SER A 126 13.95 -8.57 15.15
C SER A 126 13.87 -9.11 13.72
N TRP A 127 14.68 -8.53 12.82
CA TRP A 127 14.69 -8.86 11.39
C TRP A 127 16.03 -9.47 10.96
N GLY A 128 15.99 -10.69 10.42
CA GLY A 128 17.17 -11.41 9.97
C GLY A 128 17.14 -11.76 8.48
N PRO A 129 18.31 -11.97 7.84
CA PRO A 129 18.39 -12.29 6.40
C PRO A 129 17.65 -13.57 6.03
N ARG A 130 17.65 -14.58 6.92
CA ARG A 130 16.91 -15.84 6.71
C ARG A 130 15.40 -15.63 6.70
N LEU A 131 14.90 -14.82 7.62
CA LEU A 131 13.47 -14.46 7.70
C LEU A 131 13.05 -13.75 6.42
N GLU A 132 13.82 -12.76 6.00
CA GLU A 132 13.57 -12.01 4.77
C GLU A 132 13.52 -12.92 3.54
N TYR A 133 14.50 -13.82 3.40
CA TYR A 133 14.60 -14.76 2.30
C TYR A 133 13.41 -15.73 2.24
N LEU A 134 13.04 -16.34 3.38
CA LEU A 134 11.90 -17.25 3.47
C LEU A 134 10.57 -16.54 3.19
N LEU A 135 10.35 -15.38 3.81
CA LEU A 135 9.13 -14.60 3.63
C LEU A 135 8.97 -14.14 2.18
N ARG A 136 10.06 -13.68 1.55
CA ARG A 136 10.03 -13.26 0.15
C ARG A 136 9.64 -14.41 -0.79
N ASN A 137 10.22 -15.60 -0.60
CA ASN A 137 9.85 -16.78 -1.39
C ASN A 137 8.40 -17.25 -1.14
N ALA A 138 7.90 -17.11 0.09
CA ALA A 138 6.50 -17.38 0.41
C ALA A 138 5.55 -16.41 -0.30
N ILE A 139 5.81 -15.11 -0.23
CA ILE A 139 4.98 -14.10 -0.89
C ILE A 139 5.00 -14.29 -2.41
N LEU A 140 6.17 -14.53 -3.00
CA LEU A 140 6.29 -14.74 -4.45
C LEU A 140 5.51 -15.97 -4.92
N ALA A 141 5.58 -17.09 -4.20
CA ALA A 141 4.80 -18.28 -4.54
C ALA A 141 3.29 -18.01 -4.47
N LEU A 142 2.83 -17.33 -3.42
CA LEU A 142 1.42 -17.04 -3.20
C LEU A 142 0.86 -15.98 -4.17
N LEU A 143 1.67 -15.06 -4.67
CA LEU A 143 1.27 -14.11 -5.73
C LEU A 143 0.96 -14.80 -7.07
N GLU A 144 1.37 -16.05 -7.25
CA GLU A 144 1.01 -16.86 -8.41
C GLU A 144 -0.28 -17.66 -8.25
N VAL A 145 -0.82 -17.74 -7.02
CA VAL A 145 -1.97 -18.57 -6.68
C VAL A 145 -3.19 -17.68 -6.43
N GLU A 146 -4.21 -17.84 -7.27
CA GLU A 146 -5.46 -17.11 -7.16
C GLU A 146 -6.16 -17.39 -5.81
N GLY A 147 -6.75 -16.34 -5.22
CA GLY A 147 -7.40 -16.43 -3.91
C GLY A 147 -6.45 -16.45 -2.70
N SER A 148 -5.13 -16.36 -2.92
CA SER A 148 -4.17 -16.25 -1.81
C SER A 148 -4.27 -14.91 -1.10
N THR A 149 -4.05 -14.94 0.21
CA THR A 149 -4.00 -13.75 1.08
C THR A 149 -2.75 -13.79 1.95
N LEU A 150 -2.50 -12.74 2.73
CA LEU A 150 -1.42 -12.76 3.73
C LEU A 150 -1.57 -13.91 4.74
N LEU A 151 -2.81 -14.39 4.99
CA LEU A 151 -3.07 -15.55 5.85
C LEU A 151 -2.49 -16.84 5.26
N SER A 152 -2.45 -16.93 3.93
CA SER A 152 -1.89 -18.09 3.23
C SER A 152 -0.41 -18.30 3.52
N ILE A 153 0.33 -17.27 3.96
CA ILE A 153 1.74 -17.39 4.35
C ILE A 153 1.88 -18.37 5.52
N MET A 154 1.02 -18.27 6.53
CA MET A 154 1.08 -19.16 7.70
C MET A 154 0.79 -20.60 7.30
N ARG A 155 -0.23 -20.80 6.45
CA ARG A 155 -0.58 -22.12 5.93
C ARG A 155 0.53 -22.71 5.07
N LEU A 156 1.13 -21.93 4.16
CA LEU A 156 2.23 -22.38 3.31
C LEU A 156 3.43 -22.89 4.12
N LEU A 157 3.73 -22.24 5.24
CA LEU A 157 4.86 -22.59 6.09
C LEU A 157 4.58 -23.75 7.05
N ALA A 158 3.31 -23.98 7.44
CA ALA A 158 2.94 -25.02 8.41
C ALA A 158 2.38 -26.31 7.77
N ASP A 159 1.54 -26.17 6.74
CA ASP A 159 0.77 -27.26 6.13
C ASP A 159 1.48 -27.77 4.87
N LYS A 160 1.91 -29.03 4.90
CA LYS A 160 2.65 -29.67 3.81
C LYS A 160 1.76 -29.95 2.60
N GLU A 161 0.49 -30.29 2.79
CA GLU A 161 -0.43 -30.59 1.69
C GLU A 161 -0.81 -29.30 0.97
N TYR A 162 -1.19 -28.26 1.72
CA TYR A 162 -1.45 -26.94 1.13
C TYR A 162 -0.21 -26.38 0.41
N ARG A 163 0.98 -26.58 0.97
CA ARG A 163 2.22 -26.18 0.31
C ARG A 163 2.40 -26.90 -1.03
N LYS A 164 2.12 -28.20 -1.10
CA LYS A 164 2.21 -28.97 -2.34
C LYS A 164 1.27 -28.40 -3.41
N GLU A 165 0.02 -28.13 -3.05
CA GLU A 165 -0.98 -27.52 -3.93
C GLU A 165 -0.54 -26.16 -4.48
N VAL A 166 0.05 -25.31 -3.62
CA VAL A 166 0.60 -24.01 -4.03
C VAL A 166 1.75 -24.18 -5.01
N ILE A 167 2.74 -25.03 -4.70
CA ILE A 167 3.93 -25.24 -5.54
C ILE A 167 3.58 -25.80 -6.92
N GLU A 168 2.52 -26.60 -7.03
CA GLU A 168 2.04 -27.12 -8.31
C GLU A 168 1.62 -25.99 -9.27
N GLN A 169 1.02 -24.92 -8.73
CA GLN A 169 0.55 -23.76 -9.48
C GLN A 169 1.65 -22.73 -9.79
N VAL A 170 2.75 -22.71 -9.01
CA VAL A 170 3.89 -21.81 -9.25
C VAL A 170 4.55 -22.10 -10.60
N LYS A 171 4.67 -21.05 -11.42
CA LYS A 171 5.28 -21.06 -12.76
C LYS A 171 6.75 -20.66 -12.72
N ASP A 172 7.16 -19.77 -11.81
CA ASP A 172 8.56 -19.38 -11.68
C ASP A 172 9.44 -20.58 -11.28
N PRO A 173 10.39 -21.01 -12.13
CA PRO A 173 11.22 -22.18 -11.86
C PRO A 173 12.17 -21.98 -10.68
N VAL A 174 12.59 -20.75 -10.39
CA VAL A 174 13.49 -20.43 -9.26
C VAL A 174 12.73 -20.60 -7.95
N ILE A 175 11.53 -20.04 -7.87
CA ILE A 175 10.66 -20.18 -6.67
C ILE A 175 10.26 -21.64 -6.47
N LYS A 176 9.93 -22.35 -7.56
CA LYS A 176 9.60 -23.78 -7.51
C LYS A 176 10.77 -24.62 -7.02
N THR A 177 11.99 -24.33 -7.48
CA THR A 177 13.22 -25.00 -7.06
C THR A 177 13.51 -24.75 -5.58
N PHE A 178 13.38 -23.51 -5.12
CA PHE A 178 13.53 -23.18 -3.70
C PHE A 178 12.64 -24.09 -2.82
N TRP A 179 11.36 -24.21 -3.16
CA TRP A 179 10.44 -25.01 -2.35
C TRP A 179 10.67 -26.52 -2.44
N LYS A 180 11.00 -27.05 -3.63
CA LYS A 180 11.20 -28.49 -3.85
C LYS A 180 12.57 -29.00 -3.41
N GLU A 181 13.61 -28.19 -3.56
CA GLU A 181 14.99 -28.63 -3.39
C GLU A 181 15.66 -28.00 -2.17
N GLU A 182 15.39 -26.73 -1.86
CA GLU A 182 16.05 -26.06 -0.72
C GLU A 182 15.26 -26.27 0.56
N PHE A 183 14.02 -25.76 0.61
CA PHE A 183 13.18 -25.81 1.80
C PHE A 183 12.86 -27.27 2.21
N ALA A 184 12.60 -28.15 1.24
CA ALA A 184 12.30 -29.55 1.51
C ALA A 184 13.47 -30.33 2.13
N ARG A 185 14.72 -29.93 1.88
CA ARG A 185 15.92 -30.57 2.44
C ARG A 185 16.23 -30.13 3.87
N TYR A 186 15.61 -29.06 4.35
CA TYR A 186 15.76 -28.65 5.74
C TYR A 186 15.24 -29.76 6.66
N HIS A 187 16.01 -30.09 7.69
CA HIS A 187 15.54 -31.02 8.71
C HIS A 187 14.33 -30.42 9.44
N SER A 188 13.41 -31.27 9.90
CA SER A 188 12.11 -30.84 10.47
C SER A 188 12.25 -29.79 11.58
N GLN A 189 13.22 -29.99 12.49
CA GLN A 189 13.49 -29.05 13.56
C GLN A 189 13.94 -27.65 13.04
N PHE A 190 14.76 -27.59 11.99
CA PHE A 190 15.21 -26.34 11.40
C PHE A 190 14.10 -25.64 10.64
N GLN A 191 13.21 -26.40 9.98
CA GLN A 191 12.01 -25.82 9.36
C GLN A 191 11.19 -25.10 10.43
N THR A 192 10.91 -25.75 11.56
CA THR A 192 10.16 -25.15 12.66
C THR A 192 10.86 -23.89 13.20
N GLU A 193 12.16 -23.95 13.47
CA GLU A 193 12.93 -22.81 14.00
C GLU A 193 13.02 -21.64 13.00
N ALA A 194 13.13 -21.92 11.71
CA ALA A 194 13.23 -20.89 10.67
C ALA A 194 11.88 -20.24 10.36
N VAL A 195 10.78 -20.99 10.50
CA VAL A 195 9.40 -20.53 10.26
C VAL A 195 8.83 -19.77 11.45
N ALA A 196 9.16 -20.15 12.69
CA ALA A 196 8.59 -19.56 13.90
C ALA A 196 8.68 -18.02 13.96
N PRO A 197 9.80 -17.36 13.58
CA PRO A 197 9.88 -15.91 13.55
C PRO A 197 8.92 -15.25 12.55
N ILE A 198 8.57 -15.93 11.46
CA ILE A 198 7.63 -15.44 10.45
C ILE A 198 6.20 -15.61 10.99
N GLN A 199 5.88 -16.77 11.55
CA GLN A 199 4.58 -17.04 12.16
C GLN A 199 4.28 -16.06 13.29
N ASN A 200 5.26 -15.74 14.14
CA ASN A 200 5.06 -14.76 15.21
C ASN A 200 4.72 -13.36 14.67
N LYS A 201 5.39 -12.92 13.60
CA LYS A 201 5.20 -11.56 13.05
C LYS A 201 3.93 -11.46 12.19
N VAL A 202 3.76 -12.38 11.23
CA VAL A 202 2.56 -12.46 10.41
C VAL A 202 1.34 -12.76 11.28
N GLY A 203 1.48 -13.65 12.26
CA GLY A 203 0.43 -13.96 13.24
C GLY A 203 0.00 -12.71 14.02
N GLN A 204 0.94 -11.96 14.60
CA GLN A 204 0.63 -10.70 15.29
C GLN A 204 -0.14 -9.71 14.41
N TYR A 205 0.22 -9.59 13.13
CA TYR A 205 -0.50 -8.73 12.19
C TYR A 205 -1.94 -9.18 11.99
N VAL A 206 -2.17 -10.49 11.87
CA VAL A 206 -3.48 -11.09 11.63
C VAL A 206 -4.37 -11.08 12.87
N THR A 207 -3.78 -11.25 14.06
CA THR A 207 -4.51 -11.34 15.33
C THR A 207 -4.67 -9.99 16.01
N SER A 208 -4.16 -8.90 15.42
CA SER A 208 -4.37 -7.55 15.96
C SER A 208 -5.85 -7.20 15.81
N PRO A 209 -6.60 -7.00 16.91
CA PRO A 209 -7.98 -6.56 16.82
C PRO A 209 -8.03 -5.16 16.20
N LEU A 210 -9.05 -4.93 15.36
CA LEU A 210 -9.47 -3.59 14.93
C LEU A 210 -10.00 -2.80 16.12
#